data_AF-A0AAQ0KLV4-F1
#
_entry.id   AF-A0AAQ0KLV4-F1
#
_cell.length_a   1.000
_cell.length_b   1.000
_cell.length_c   1.000
_cell.angle_alpha   90.00
_cell.angle_beta   90.00
_cell.angle_gamma   90.00
#
_symmetry.space_group_name_H-M   'P 1'
#
loop_
_entity.id
_entity.type
_entity.pdbx_description
1 polymer ?
#
loop_
_entity_poly.entity_id
_entity_poly.type
_entity_poly.pdbx_seq_one_letter_code
_entity_poly.pdbx_strand_id
1 'polypeptide(L)'
;MQHLRSVGKQLREIADEDWAGVTLYVLNRRVVFDNPHTSAREEVVSGQGILGIPLEVVRGDMKSAVAKEFSRGQGQEGQIVKARRVVHAEPVIAGTRIMVKSILAFIQDGYDDDTIIAEYPSLTRADIAAVRAIDEAA
;
A
#
# COMPACT_ATOMS: atom_id res chain seq x y z
N MET A 1 12.79 40.92 3.38
CA MET A 1 14.19 41.29 3.06
C MET A 1 15.21 40.73 4.04
N GLN A 2 14.92 40.59 5.35
CA GLN A 2 15.89 40.06 6.34
C GLN A 2 16.27 38.59 6.10
N HIS A 3 15.28 37.73 5.81
CA HIS A 3 15.52 36.29 5.58
C HIS A 3 16.47 36.00 4.41
N LEU A 4 16.30 36.66 3.26
CA LEU A 4 17.18 36.47 2.09
C LEU A 4 18.63 36.94 2.37
N ARG A 5 18.83 37.92 3.26
CA ARG A 5 20.18 38.32 3.69
C ARG A 5 20.83 37.26 4.55
N SER A 6 20.06 36.61 5.44
CA SER A 6 20.54 35.47 6.24
C SER A 6 20.90 34.28 5.36
N VAL A 7 20.04 33.92 4.40
CA VAL A 7 20.29 32.89 3.39
C VAL A 7 21.60 33.15 2.65
N GLY A 8 21.78 34.37 2.13
CA GLY A 8 23.00 34.72 1.39
C GLY A 8 24.27 34.78 2.24
N LYS A 9 24.16 34.88 3.57
CA LYS A 9 25.31 34.74 4.48
C LYS A 9 25.68 33.26 4.64
N GLN A 10 24.71 32.40 4.94
CA GLN A 10 24.94 30.97 5.16
C GLN A 10 25.39 30.24 3.89
N LEU A 11 24.85 30.57 2.71
CA LEU A 11 25.29 29.98 1.46
C LEU A 11 26.78 30.25 1.15
N ARG A 12 27.28 31.45 1.52
CA ARG A 12 28.70 31.79 1.37
C ARG A 12 29.61 31.03 2.32
N GLU A 13 29.11 30.70 3.51
CA GLU A 13 29.84 29.88 4.50
C GLU A 13 29.87 28.40 4.10
N ILE A 14 28.87 27.91 3.36
CA ILE A 14 28.72 26.48 3.03
C ILE A 14 29.38 26.10 1.70
N ALA A 15 29.37 27.00 0.70
CA ALA A 15 29.79 26.71 -0.67
C ALA A 15 31.15 27.30 -1.08
N ASP A 16 32.03 27.64 -0.13
CA ASP A 16 33.41 28.13 -0.33
C ASP A 16 33.54 29.14 -1.51
N GLU A 17 32.93 30.31 -1.31
CA GLU A 17 32.88 31.45 -2.24
C GLU A 17 32.03 31.30 -3.52
N ASP A 18 31.76 30.09 -4.02
CA ASP A 18 30.95 29.87 -5.24
C ASP A 18 29.61 29.18 -4.99
N TRP A 19 28.70 29.89 -4.33
CA TRP A 19 27.31 29.47 -4.18
C TRP A 19 26.54 29.45 -5.52
N ALA A 20 27.10 29.98 -6.62
CA ALA A 20 26.42 29.98 -7.93
C ALA A 20 26.34 28.58 -8.55
N GLY A 21 27.17 27.65 -8.10
CA GLY A 21 27.10 26.22 -8.48
C GLY A 21 26.00 25.43 -7.75
N VAL A 22 25.34 26.02 -6.75
CA VAL A 22 24.37 25.31 -5.91
C VAL A 22 22.95 25.48 -6.45
N THR A 23 22.25 24.37 -6.64
CA THR A 23 20.84 24.41 -7.05
C THR A 23 19.96 24.80 -5.85
N LEU A 24 19.25 25.92 -5.99
CA LEU A 24 18.33 26.44 -4.98
C LEU A 24 16.88 26.14 -5.34
N TYR A 25 16.09 25.80 -4.34
CA TYR A 25 14.64 25.59 -4.42
C TYR A 25 13.93 26.53 -3.45
N VAL A 26 12.66 26.80 -3.70
CA VAL A 26 11.82 27.57 -2.78
C VAL A 26 10.67 26.69 -2.31
N LEU A 27 10.58 26.49 -1.00
CA LEU A 27 9.49 25.74 -0.36
C LEU A 27 8.89 26.60 0.75
N ASN A 28 7.59 26.91 0.66
CA ASN A 28 6.87 27.70 1.64
C ASN A 28 7.61 29.00 2.07
N ARG A 29 8.09 29.77 1.08
CA ARG A 29 8.86 31.02 1.27
C ARG A 29 10.22 30.86 1.97
N ARG A 30 10.74 29.64 2.08
CA ARG A 30 12.09 29.33 2.57
C ARG A 30 12.96 28.85 1.41
N VAL A 31 14.26 29.12 1.53
CA VAL A 31 15.24 28.68 0.54
C VAL A 31 15.81 27.34 0.96
N VAL A 32 15.73 26.38 0.06
CA VAL A 32 16.19 25.01 0.23
C VAL A 32 17.30 24.76 -0.79
N PHE A 33 18.26 23.93 -0.45
CA PHE A 33 19.35 23.56 -1.36
C PHE A 33 19.73 22.11 -1.17
N ASP A 34 20.37 21.55 -2.20
CA ASP A 34 21.05 20.26 -2.07
C ASP A 34 22.43 20.54 -1.44
N ASN A 35 22.63 20.13 -0.18
CA ASN A 35 23.84 20.42 0.56
C ASN A 35 24.99 19.53 0.06
N PRO A 36 26.09 20.12 -0.45
CA PRO A 36 27.18 19.35 -1.06
C PRO A 36 27.98 18.53 -0.02
N HIS A 37 27.95 18.91 1.26
CA HIS A 37 28.71 18.21 2.31
C HIS A 37 27.93 17.04 2.91
N THR A 38 26.60 17.15 3.00
CA THR A 38 25.74 16.11 3.60
C THR A 38 25.00 15.27 2.57
N SER A 39 25.02 15.67 1.29
CA SER A 39 24.22 15.10 0.21
C SER A 39 22.70 15.05 0.49
N ALA A 40 22.25 15.81 1.48
CA ALA A 40 20.84 15.90 1.86
C ALA A 40 20.25 17.23 1.36
N ARG A 41 18.95 17.22 1.11
CA ARG A 41 18.21 18.45 0.80
C ARG A 41 17.83 19.13 2.11
N GLU A 42 18.21 20.38 2.29
CA GLU A 42 18.08 21.09 3.57
C GLU A 42 17.60 22.53 3.36
N GLU A 43 16.87 23.08 4.34
CA GLU A 43 16.57 24.51 4.38
C GLU A 43 17.80 25.30 4.85
N VAL A 44 18.16 26.34 4.09
CA VAL A 44 19.44 27.06 4.23
C VAL A 44 19.63 27.64 5.64
N VAL A 45 18.56 28.18 6.25
CA VAL A 45 18.71 28.92 7.50
C VAL A 45 18.68 28.06 8.74
N SER A 46 17.71 27.15 8.82
CA SER A 46 17.52 26.27 9.97
C SER A 46 18.36 24.99 9.91
N GLY A 47 18.88 24.61 8.74
CA GLY A 47 19.50 23.31 8.51
C GLY A 47 18.49 22.15 8.59
N GLN A 48 17.19 22.43 8.57
CA GLN A 48 16.16 21.40 8.63
C GLN A 48 16.15 20.59 7.33
N GLY A 49 16.33 19.27 7.44
CA GLY A 49 16.24 18.33 6.32
C GLY A 49 14.85 18.33 5.68
N ILE A 50 14.83 18.30 4.35
CA ILE A 50 13.64 18.16 3.52
C ILE A 50 13.61 16.74 2.97
N LEU A 51 12.66 15.94 3.46
CA LEU A 51 12.43 14.60 2.94
C LEU A 51 11.71 14.71 1.58
N GLY A 52 12.43 14.45 0.50
CA GLY A 52 11.82 14.18 -0.79
C GLY A 52 11.28 12.76 -0.81
N ILE A 53 9.96 12.59 -0.72
CA ILE A 53 9.34 11.27 -0.93
C ILE A 53 9.10 11.15 -2.45
N PRO A 54 9.87 10.32 -3.18
CA PRO A 54 9.61 10.09 -4.59
C PRO A 54 8.28 9.33 -4.75
N LEU A 55 7.20 10.06 -5.05
CA LEU A 55 5.85 9.49 -5.13
C LEU A 55 5.74 8.38 -6.17
N GLU A 56 6.58 8.39 -7.22
CA GLU A 56 6.61 7.34 -8.23
C GLU A 56 7.07 5.99 -7.66
N VAL A 57 8.09 5.98 -6.81
CA VAL A 57 8.60 4.77 -6.14
C VAL A 57 7.55 4.24 -5.18
N VAL A 58 6.97 5.11 -4.35
CA VAL A 58 5.88 4.74 -3.42
C VAL A 58 4.68 4.17 -4.17
N ARG A 59 4.33 4.72 -5.33
CA ARG A 59 3.24 4.20 -6.18
C ARG A 59 3.55 2.81 -6.74
N GLY A 60 4.79 2.56 -7.15
CA GLY A 60 5.23 1.25 -7.66
C GLY A 60 5.13 0.15 -6.61
N ASP A 61 5.65 0.42 -5.41
CA ASP A 61 5.64 -0.52 -4.29
C ASP A 61 4.22 -0.80 -3.81
N MET A 62 3.39 0.24 -3.70
CA MET A 62 1.98 0.11 -3.32
C MET A 62 1.21 -0.75 -4.31
N LYS A 63 1.34 -0.51 -5.62
CA LYS A 63 0.67 -1.33 -6.65
C LYS A 63 1.07 -2.80 -6.54
N SER A 64 2.35 -3.07 -6.32
CA SER A 64 2.87 -4.43 -6.19
C SER A 64 2.38 -5.13 -4.93
N ALA A 65 2.33 -4.42 -3.81
CA ALA A 65 1.80 -4.95 -2.55
C ALA A 65 0.29 -5.25 -2.64
N VAL A 66 -0.47 -4.33 -3.25
CA VAL A 66 -1.90 -4.49 -3.49
C VAL A 66 -2.17 -5.68 -4.42
N ALA A 67 -1.41 -5.83 -5.51
CA ALA A 67 -1.55 -6.97 -6.41
C ALA A 67 -1.27 -8.32 -5.71
N LYS A 68 -0.28 -8.38 -4.82
CA LYS A 68 0.02 -9.57 -4.01
C LYS A 68 -1.11 -9.90 -3.03
N GLU A 69 -1.73 -8.89 -2.43
CA GLU A 69 -2.87 -9.07 -1.52
C GLU A 69 -4.13 -9.59 -2.26
N PHE A 70 -4.29 -9.24 -3.54
CA PHE A 70 -5.37 -9.76 -4.37
C PHE A 70 -5.08 -11.14 -4.98
N SER A 71 -3.84 -11.64 -4.91
CA SER A 71 -3.49 -12.95 -5.45
C SER A 71 -3.75 -14.05 -4.44
N ARG A 72 -4.55 -15.05 -4.84
CA ARG A 72 -4.76 -16.27 -4.06
C ARG A 72 -3.53 -17.16 -4.15
N GLY A 73 -3.06 -17.69 -3.01
CA GLY A 73 -1.90 -18.58 -2.98
C GLY A 73 -2.22 -19.95 -3.60
N GLN A 74 -1.28 -20.55 -4.32
CA GLN A 74 -1.44 -21.90 -4.86
C GLN A 74 -1.77 -22.89 -3.72
N GLY A 75 -2.81 -23.71 -3.92
CA GLY A 75 -3.26 -24.72 -2.96
C GLY A 75 -4.25 -24.24 -1.90
N GLN A 76 -4.69 -22.97 -1.92
CA GLN A 76 -5.73 -22.45 -1.01
C GLN A 76 -7.17 -22.71 -1.49
N GLU A 77 -7.33 -23.30 -2.66
CA GLU A 77 -8.62 -23.69 -3.23
C GLU A 77 -9.24 -24.85 -2.44
N GLY A 78 -10.55 -24.79 -2.19
CA GLY A 78 -11.29 -25.76 -1.39
C GLY A 78 -11.01 -25.71 0.11
N GLN A 79 -10.22 -24.74 0.59
CA GLN A 79 -9.87 -24.65 2.00
C GLN A 79 -10.74 -23.62 2.73
N ILE A 80 -11.18 -23.98 3.93
CA ILE A 80 -11.95 -23.11 4.81
C ILE A 80 -11.10 -22.81 6.04
N VAL A 81 -10.92 -21.53 6.32
CA VAL A 81 -10.05 -21.04 7.40
C VAL A 81 -10.79 -20.10 8.32
N LYS A 82 -10.38 -20.10 9.59
CA LYS A 82 -10.87 -19.19 10.61
C LYS A 82 -9.68 -18.43 11.18
N ALA A 83 -9.51 -17.18 10.79
CA ALA A 83 -8.34 -16.38 11.18
C ALA A 83 -8.76 -15.17 12.02
N ARG A 84 -8.09 -14.95 13.16
CA ARG A 84 -8.44 -13.89 14.13
C ARG A 84 -8.49 -12.47 13.53
N ARG A 85 -7.71 -12.21 12.50
CA ARG A 85 -7.59 -10.89 11.83
C ARG A 85 -8.42 -10.78 10.55
N VAL A 86 -9.22 -11.80 10.22
CA VAL A 86 -10.04 -11.85 9.00
C VAL A 86 -11.51 -11.95 9.41
N VAL A 87 -12.32 -10.98 8.96
CA VAL A 87 -13.78 -10.94 9.12
C VAL A 87 -14.25 -11.39 10.51
N HIS A 88 -13.78 -10.71 11.57
CA HIS A 88 -14.14 -11.03 12.97
C HIS A 88 -13.93 -12.50 13.40
N ALA A 89 -12.97 -13.19 12.78
CA ALA A 89 -12.73 -14.62 12.98
C ALA A 89 -13.91 -15.51 12.57
N GLU A 90 -14.71 -15.10 11.58
CA GLU A 90 -15.71 -15.96 10.94
C GLU A 90 -15.03 -16.99 10.01
N PRO A 91 -15.65 -18.16 9.76
CA PRO A 91 -15.20 -19.09 8.72
C PRO A 91 -15.29 -18.44 7.33
N VAL A 92 -14.16 -18.41 6.63
CA VAL A 92 -14.04 -17.85 5.28
C VAL A 92 -13.33 -18.82 4.34
N ILE A 93 -13.58 -18.67 3.05
CA ILE A 93 -12.83 -19.40 2.01
C ILE A 93 -11.39 -18.88 1.99
N ALA A 94 -10.40 -19.77 2.04
CA ALA A 94 -8.99 -19.41 2.18
C ALA A 94 -8.48 -18.59 1.00
N GLY A 95 -7.73 -17.54 1.30
CA GLY A 95 -7.24 -16.58 0.30
C GLY A 95 -8.34 -15.63 -0.20
N THR A 96 -9.53 -15.65 0.40
CA THR A 96 -10.60 -14.70 0.14
C THR A 96 -11.10 -14.09 1.45
N ARG A 97 -11.99 -13.10 1.34
CA ARG A 97 -12.77 -12.56 2.47
C ARG A 97 -14.26 -12.95 2.37
N ILE A 98 -14.56 -13.97 1.58
CA ILE A 98 -15.91 -14.47 1.35
C ILE A 98 -16.23 -15.48 2.45
N MET A 99 -17.31 -15.23 3.18
CA MET A 99 -17.72 -16.05 4.31
C MET A 99 -18.43 -17.31 3.84
N VAL A 100 -18.22 -18.42 4.56
CA VAL A 100 -18.91 -19.69 4.29
C VAL A 100 -20.43 -19.51 4.34
N LYS A 101 -20.93 -18.77 5.34
CA LYS A 101 -22.37 -18.49 5.48
C LYS A 101 -23.00 -17.76 4.28
N SER A 102 -22.23 -16.93 3.58
CA SER A 102 -22.71 -16.26 2.37
C SER A 102 -22.95 -17.27 1.27
N ILE A 103 -22.02 -18.21 1.07
CA ILE A 103 -22.14 -19.25 0.04
C ILE A 103 -23.22 -20.28 0.41
N LEU A 104 -23.35 -20.63 1.68
CA LEU A 104 -24.45 -21.48 2.16
C LEU A 104 -25.82 -20.88 1.86
N ALA A 105 -25.99 -19.56 2.03
CA ALA A 105 -27.27 -18.92 1.70
C ALA A 105 -27.61 -19.08 0.21
N PHE A 106 -26.65 -18.88 -0.70
CA PHE A 106 -26.87 -19.13 -2.13
C PHE A 106 -27.21 -20.60 -2.42
N ILE A 107 -26.53 -21.54 -1.77
CA ILE A 107 -26.81 -22.98 -1.92
C ILE A 107 -28.23 -23.31 -1.45
N GLN A 108 -28.65 -22.77 -0.31
CA GLN A 108 -29.98 -22.98 0.28
C GLN A 108 -31.09 -22.34 -0.56
N ASP A 109 -30.80 -21.22 -1.21
CA ASP A 109 -31.70 -20.55 -2.16
C ASP A 109 -31.77 -21.29 -3.52
N GLY A 110 -30.99 -22.35 -3.71
CA GLY A 110 -31.05 -23.22 -4.89
C GLY A 110 -30.24 -22.74 -6.10
N TYR A 111 -29.28 -21.82 -5.90
CA TYR A 111 -28.38 -21.39 -6.95
C TYR A 111 -27.40 -22.51 -7.35
N ASP A 112 -27.08 -22.57 -8.63
CA ASP A 112 -26.06 -23.48 -9.16
C ASP A 112 -24.64 -22.93 -8.95
N ASP A 113 -23.66 -23.83 -9.02
CA ASP A 113 -22.27 -23.47 -8.75
C ASP A 113 -21.73 -22.42 -9.73
N ASP A 114 -22.20 -22.44 -10.98
CA ASP A 114 -21.79 -21.47 -12.00
C ASP A 114 -22.33 -20.07 -11.74
N THR A 115 -23.57 -19.93 -11.23
CA THR A 115 -24.09 -18.62 -10.82
C THR A 115 -23.34 -18.10 -9.60
N ILE A 116 -23.00 -18.96 -8.64
CA ILE A 116 -22.23 -18.56 -7.46
C ILE A 116 -20.83 -18.08 -7.85
N ILE A 117 -20.18 -18.74 -8.81
CA ILE A 117 -18.87 -18.31 -9.33
C ILE A 117 -18.99 -17.00 -10.13
N ALA A 118 -20.09 -16.81 -10.87
CA ALA A 118 -20.33 -15.55 -11.57
C ALA A 118 -20.45 -14.35 -10.60
N GLU A 119 -21.15 -14.54 -9.48
CA GLU A 119 -21.26 -13.54 -8.41
C GLU A 119 -19.96 -13.35 -7.63
N TYR A 120 -19.19 -14.43 -7.46
CA TYR A 120 -17.88 -14.41 -6.79
C TYR A 120 -16.76 -14.98 -7.67
N PRO A 121 -16.22 -14.19 -8.61
CA PRO A 121 -15.20 -14.67 -9.57
C PRO A 121 -13.89 -15.18 -8.96
N SER A 122 -13.63 -14.88 -7.68
CA SER A 122 -12.46 -15.38 -6.95
C SER A 122 -12.63 -16.81 -6.42
N LEU A 123 -13.84 -17.36 -6.46
CA LEU A 123 -14.14 -18.71 -6.03
C LEU A 123 -13.91 -19.73 -7.14
N THR A 124 -13.57 -20.94 -6.74
CA THR A 124 -13.50 -22.09 -7.64
C THR A 124 -14.56 -23.11 -7.25
N ARG A 125 -14.86 -24.05 -8.16
CA ARG A 125 -15.78 -25.16 -7.86
C ARG A 125 -15.35 -25.98 -6.63
N ALA A 126 -14.04 -26.06 -6.36
CA ALA A 126 -13.52 -26.73 -5.17
C ALA A 126 -13.96 -26.03 -3.88
N ASP A 127 -14.07 -24.70 -3.87
CA ASP A 127 -14.55 -23.95 -2.71
C ASP A 127 -16.02 -24.23 -2.43
N ILE A 128 -16.84 -24.26 -3.48
CA ILE A 128 -18.27 -24.52 -3.36
C ILE A 128 -18.50 -25.95 -2.88
N ALA A 129 -17.76 -26.92 -3.42
CA ALA A 129 -17.79 -28.30 -2.95
C ALA A 129 -17.40 -28.42 -1.47
N ALA A 130 -16.37 -27.69 -1.02
CA ALA A 130 -15.96 -27.68 0.38
C ALA A 130 -17.06 -27.10 1.30
N VAL A 131 -17.77 -26.06 0.85
CA VAL A 131 -18.90 -25.47 1.59
C VAL A 131 -20.06 -26.47 1.68
N ARG A 132 -20.42 -27.12 0.57
CA ARG A 132 -21.48 -28.16 0.55
C ARG A 132 -21.16 -29.33 1.48
N ALA A 133 -19.90 -29.78 1.52
CA ALA A 133 -19.47 -30.84 2.42
C ALA A 133 -19.61 -30.48 3.92
N ILE A 134 -19.52 -29.19 4.27
CA ILE A 134 -19.79 -28.73 5.64
C ILE A 134 -21.29 -28.74 5.94
N ASP A 135 -22.12 -28.31 4.98
CA ASP A 135 -23.59 -28.30 5.12
C ASP A 135 -24.14 -29.72 5.34
N GLU A 136 -23.62 -30.70 4.59
CA GLU A 136 -24.00 -32.11 4.73
C GLU A 136 -23.51 -32.75 6.04
N ALA A 137 -22.49 -32.18 6.67
CA ALA A 137 -21.92 -32.67 7.92
C ALA A 137 -22.52 -32.00 9.18
N ALA A 138 -23.34 -30.96 9.00
CA ALA A 138 -23.98 -30.17 10.06
C ALA A 138 -25.38 -30.69 10.41
#